data_AF-A0AAI9YVR4-F1
#
_entry.id   AF-A0AAI9YVR4-F1
#
_cell.length_a   1.000
_cell.length_b   1.000
_cell.length_c   1.000
_cell.angle_alpha   90.00
_cell.angle_beta   90.00
_cell.angle_gamma   90.00
#
_symmetry.space_group_name_H-M   'P 1'
#
loop_
_entity.id
_entity.type
_entity.pdbx_description
1 polymer ?
#
loop_
_entity_poly.entity_id
_entity_poly.type
_entity_poly.pdbx_seq_one_letter_code
_entity_poly.pdbx_strand_id
1 'polypeptide(L)'
;EKQQPRQQQLAVFDADDDLEEEDLFDEAESLSSDSSAKSRVWESEHENGRTYHSVSAGKYQYPNDQWENDRLNFQHLIWTLTLEGKLAVCPAHQTAKRVLDMGTGTGVWAIAFANEFKDAEVIGVDLSPIQPSWAPPNYKFEIDDLEKPWAWHEPFDFIFCRTMEGSFADPKLIIQEIHDNLTPGGWFEAGGFVLPMGCDDGSVPEESALRRWHDLMAQAGEQCGRSIESPSKYIKAIEDAGFVDIVTEKFIWPLNTWPKDKRFKEIGRWMVLNLDMGIEALTLGLLTRVMGWTREEVLKLCDDVRKDLAKTWYHAYWNVHVVYARKPLKIANDEESQGEASSSPPLESAESPEPSKSPGSPKSPESPKSSGSSHSPPRKRQKGRQVSPYP
;
A
#
# COMPACT_ATOMS: atom_id res chain seq x y z
N GLU A 1 8.39 53.08 -18.56
CA GLU A 1 8.91 51.92 -17.81
C GLU A 1 8.10 50.68 -18.18
N LYS A 2 8.77 49.64 -18.69
CA LYS A 2 8.19 48.31 -18.95
C LYS A 2 9.11 47.31 -18.28
N GLN A 3 8.65 46.63 -17.22
CA GLN A 3 9.37 45.54 -16.57
C GLN A 3 9.05 44.22 -17.29
N GLN A 4 10.09 43.52 -17.72
CA GLN A 4 10.04 42.12 -18.18
C GLN A 4 9.93 41.18 -16.98
N PRO A 5 9.30 39.99 -17.12
CA PRO A 5 9.26 39.00 -16.06
C PRO A 5 10.56 38.19 -16.01
N ARG A 6 11.09 37.99 -14.80
CA ARG A 6 12.23 37.10 -14.50
C ARG A 6 11.84 35.64 -14.80
N GLN A 7 12.63 34.98 -15.65
CA GLN A 7 12.67 33.53 -15.73
C GLN A 7 13.27 32.97 -14.45
N GLN A 8 12.58 32.05 -13.77
CA GLN A 8 13.18 31.18 -12.78
C GLN A 8 13.95 30.09 -13.53
N GLN A 9 15.26 30.12 -13.39
CA GLN A 9 16.18 29.10 -13.88
C GLN A 9 16.08 27.91 -12.92
N LEU A 10 15.57 26.78 -13.41
CA LEU A 10 15.71 25.49 -12.72
C LEU A 10 17.21 25.16 -12.71
N ALA A 11 17.79 25.00 -11.50
CA ALA A 11 19.17 24.56 -11.34
C ALA A 11 19.25 23.09 -11.79
N VAL A 12 19.92 22.87 -12.91
CA VAL A 12 20.49 21.57 -13.25
C VAL A 12 21.72 21.43 -12.36
N PHE A 13 21.71 20.46 -11.46
CA PHE A 13 22.89 20.11 -10.68
C PHE A 13 23.79 19.24 -11.57
N ASP A 14 24.93 19.81 -12.00
CA ASP A 14 26.07 19.01 -12.44
C ASP A 14 26.64 18.33 -11.18
N ALA A 15 26.66 17.00 -11.17
CA ALA A 15 27.38 16.23 -10.16
C ALA A 15 28.84 16.13 -10.61
N ASP A 16 29.74 16.79 -9.89
CA ASP A 16 31.16 16.49 -9.92
C ASP A 16 31.37 15.12 -9.24
N ASP A 17 31.61 14.08 -10.05
CA ASP A 17 32.13 12.78 -9.62
C ASP A 17 33.57 12.99 -9.12
N ASP A 18 33.76 13.07 -7.80
CA ASP A 18 35.06 12.81 -7.12
C ASP A 18 34.88 12.87 -5.58
N LEU A 19 34.04 12.00 -5.01
CA LEU A 19 34.06 11.74 -3.55
C LEU A 19 34.16 10.24 -3.29
N GLU A 20 35.27 9.88 -2.65
CA GLU A 20 35.68 8.52 -2.30
C GLU A 20 34.56 7.80 -1.51
N GLU A 21 34.14 6.65 -2.02
CA GLU A 21 32.98 5.85 -1.59
C GLU A 21 33.13 5.18 -0.20
N GLU A 22 34.19 5.43 0.58
CA GLU A 22 34.55 4.54 1.70
C GLU A 22 33.83 4.81 3.04
N ASP A 23 33.16 5.95 3.24
CA ASP A 23 32.73 6.36 4.60
C ASP A 23 31.24 6.12 4.96
N LEU A 24 30.43 5.53 4.06
CA LEU A 24 28.99 5.26 4.30
C LEU A 24 28.64 3.77 4.46
N PHE A 25 29.63 2.88 4.41
CA PHE A 25 29.41 1.42 4.31
C PHE A 25 29.37 0.66 5.65
N ASP A 26 29.64 1.32 6.79
CA ASP A 26 29.84 0.63 8.07
C ASP A 26 28.57 0.33 8.90
N GLU A 27 27.40 0.92 8.59
CA GLU A 27 26.20 0.76 9.45
C GLU A 27 25.11 -0.20 8.92
N ALA A 28 25.33 -0.84 7.78
CA ALA A 28 24.46 -1.92 7.27
C ALA A 28 24.91 -3.34 7.70
N GLU A 29 25.86 -3.45 8.64
CA GLU A 29 26.57 -4.70 8.93
C GLU A 29 25.84 -5.73 9.82
N SER A 30 24.60 -5.49 10.28
CA SER A 30 23.99 -6.37 11.30
C SER A 30 23.21 -7.60 10.79
N LEU A 31 23.55 -8.18 9.63
CA LEU A 31 22.94 -9.42 9.14
C LEU A 31 23.99 -10.51 8.81
N SER A 32 23.91 -11.63 9.53
CA SER A 32 24.28 -13.02 9.22
C SER A 32 25.57 -13.36 8.43
N SER A 33 26.31 -14.37 8.90
CA SER A 33 27.66 -14.78 8.47
C SER A 33 27.74 -15.58 7.15
N ASP A 34 26.99 -15.20 6.12
CA ASP A 34 27.07 -15.87 4.80
C ASP A 34 27.24 -14.85 3.67
N SER A 35 28.49 -14.62 3.26
CA SER A 35 28.85 -13.67 2.21
C SER A 35 28.21 -14.00 0.84
N SER A 36 27.83 -15.27 0.62
CA SER A 36 27.18 -15.71 -0.61
C SER A 36 25.68 -15.35 -0.67
N ALA A 37 25.02 -15.31 0.48
CA ALA A 37 23.66 -14.78 0.59
C ALA A 37 23.66 -13.26 0.42
N LYS A 38 24.69 -12.58 0.93
CA LYS A 38 24.89 -11.12 0.78
C LYS A 38 25.10 -10.71 -0.67
N SER A 39 25.91 -11.41 -1.46
CA SER A 39 26.14 -11.04 -2.87
C SER A 39 24.85 -11.13 -3.69
N ARG A 40 24.04 -12.17 -3.45
CA ARG A 40 22.79 -12.39 -4.17
C ARG A 40 21.76 -11.30 -3.96
N VAL A 41 21.69 -10.68 -2.79
CA VAL A 41 20.74 -9.58 -2.51
C VAL A 41 20.97 -8.37 -3.44
N TRP A 42 22.22 -8.15 -3.86
CA TRP A 42 22.59 -7.07 -4.77
C TRP A 42 22.59 -7.46 -6.25
N GLU A 43 22.49 -8.77 -6.55
CA GLU A 43 22.38 -9.28 -7.91
C GLU A 43 20.94 -9.08 -8.44
N SER A 44 20.80 -8.53 -9.65
CA SER A 44 19.49 -8.41 -10.31
C SER A 44 19.27 -9.54 -11.33
N GLU A 45 18.06 -10.08 -11.37
CA GLU A 45 17.65 -11.04 -12.39
C GLU A 45 17.33 -10.32 -13.70
N HIS A 46 17.70 -10.91 -14.83
CA HIS A 46 17.51 -10.30 -16.15
C HIS A 46 16.48 -11.08 -16.97
N GLU A 47 15.40 -10.42 -17.37
CA GLU A 47 14.36 -11.03 -18.19
C GLU A 47 13.72 -10.00 -19.13
N ASN A 48 13.47 -10.38 -20.39
CA ASN A 48 12.82 -9.52 -21.38
C ASN A 48 13.47 -8.13 -21.58
N GLY A 49 14.77 -8.02 -21.30
CA GLY A 49 15.53 -6.76 -21.38
C GLY A 49 15.30 -5.80 -20.22
N ARG A 50 14.75 -6.28 -19.10
CA ARG A 50 14.54 -5.56 -17.84
C ARG A 50 15.27 -6.27 -16.71
N THR A 51 15.53 -5.56 -15.61
CA THR A 51 16.08 -6.16 -14.39
C THR A 51 15.02 -6.29 -13.31
N TYR A 52 15.14 -7.31 -12.45
CA TYR A 52 14.22 -7.60 -11.35
C TYR A 52 15.01 -7.95 -10.08
N HIS A 53 14.37 -7.82 -8.92
CA HIS A 53 14.95 -8.18 -7.64
C HIS A 53 15.22 -9.70 -7.52
N SER A 54 16.27 -10.07 -6.80
CA SER A 54 16.61 -11.48 -6.49
C SER A 54 16.01 -11.96 -5.15
N VAL A 55 15.72 -11.03 -4.23
CA VAL A 55 15.19 -11.33 -2.90
C VAL A 55 13.77 -11.91 -3.01
N SER A 56 13.56 -13.20 -2.76
CA SER A 56 12.25 -13.84 -3.05
C SER A 56 11.89 -13.77 -4.56
N ALA A 57 12.88 -14.00 -5.43
CA ALA A 57 12.76 -13.98 -6.89
C ALA A 57 11.48 -14.64 -7.44
N GLY A 58 10.91 -14.02 -8.49
CA GLY A 58 9.70 -14.47 -9.18
C GLY A 58 8.37 -14.12 -8.50
N LYS A 59 8.38 -13.64 -7.24
CA LYS A 59 7.17 -13.21 -6.54
C LYS A 59 6.67 -11.85 -7.03
N TYR A 60 7.55 -10.85 -7.13
CA TYR A 60 7.19 -9.51 -7.57
C TYR A 60 7.33 -9.38 -9.10
N GLN A 61 6.35 -8.74 -9.72
CA GLN A 61 6.22 -8.75 -11.18
C GLN A 61 6.81 -7.52 -11.87
N TYR A 62 7.23 -6.51 -11.11
CA TYR A 62 7.70 -5.23 -11.65
C TYR A 62 9.23 -5.14 -11.60
N PRO A 63 9.85 -4.50 -12.61
CA PRO A 63 11.30 -4.39 -12.70
C PRO A 63 11.88 -3.37 -11.71
N ASN A 64 13.21 -3.33 -11.60
CA ASN A 64 13.96 -2.43 -10.72
C ASN A 64 15.09 -1.67 -11.44
N ASP A 65 15.07 -1.63 -12.77
CA ASP A 65 16.05 -0.88 -13.57
C ASP A 65 15.83 0.64 -13.51
N GLN A 66 16.84 1.40 -13.97
CA GLN A 66 16.84 2.86 -13.93
C GLN A 66 15.60 3.50 -14.58
N TRP A 67 15.06 2.89 -15.64
CA TRP A 67 13.89 3.43 -16.33
C TRP A 67 12.63 3.34 -15.45
N GLU A 68 12.51 2.26 -14.68
CA GLU A 68 11.44 2.13 -13.70
C GLU A 68 11.65 3.06 -12.50
N ASN A 69 12.89 3.26 -12.06
CA ASN A 69 13.21 4.21 -10.99
C ASN A 69 12.80 5.65 -11.36
N ASP A 70 13.10 6.07 -12.59
CA ASP A 70 12.68 7.39 -13.10
C ASP A 70 11.14 7.50 -13.16
N ARG A 71 10.47 6.43 -13.58
CA ARG A 71 9.00 6.36 -13.61
C ARG A 71 8.40 6.48 -12.20
N LEU A 72 8.95 5.78 -11.21
CA LEU A 72 8.52 5.88 -9.80
C LEU A 72 8.64 7.32 -9.28
N ASN A 73 9.70 8.03 -9.66
CA ASN A 73 9.88 9.45 -9.30
C ASN A 73 8.82 10.36 -9.97
N PHE A 74 8.43 10.10 -11.22
CA PHE A 74 7.31 10.80 -11.85
C PHE A 74 5.97 10.46 -11.19
N GLN A 75 5.77 9.21 -10.76
CA GLN A 75 4.59 8.83 -10.01
C GLN A 75 4.50 9.56 -8.67
N HIS A 76 5.63 9.73 -7.97
CA HIS A 76 5.69 10.56 -6.77
C HIS A 76 5.28 12.02 -7.05
N LEU A 77 5.76 12.61 -8.16
CA LEU A 77 5.36 13.96 -8.56
C LEU A 77 3.84 14.06 -8.80
N ILE A 78 3.23 13.07 -9.45
CA ILE A 78 1.78 13.02 -9.67
C ILE A 78 1.02 13.00 -8.33
N TRP A 79 1.49 12.22 -7.37
CA TRP A 79 0.94 12.22 -6.01
C TRP A 79 1.06 13.59 -5.34
N THR A 80 2.23 14.21 -5.39
CA THR A 80 2.46 15.55 -4.81
C THR A 80 1.56 16.60 -5.44
N LEU A 81 1.33 16.55 -6.76
CA LEU A 81 0.36 17.43 -7.44
C LEU A 81 -1.08 17.17 -6.99
N THR A 82 -1.44 15.91 -6.79
CA THR A 82 -2.78 15.48 -6.36
C THR A 82 -3.09 15.94 -4.94
N LEU A 83 -2.10 15.85 -4.06
CA LEU A 83 -2.21 16.20 -2.64
C LEU A 83 -1.79 17.65 -2.34
N GLU A 84 -1.58 18.45 -3.38
CA GLU A 84 -1.25 19.88 -3.29
C GLU A 84 -0.01 20.15 -2.42
N GLY A 85 1.03 19.33 -2.61
CA GLY A 85 2.30 19.42 -1.90
C GLY A 85 2.37 18.66 -0.58
N LYS A 86 1.26 18.11 -0.09
CA LYS A 86 1.26 17.31 1.15
C LYS A 86 1.87 15.93 0.91
N LEU A 87 2.62 15.43 1.90
CA LEU A 87 3.24 14.11 1.85
C LEU A 87 2.27 12.99 2.25
N ALA A 88 1.25 13.29 3.06
CA ALA A 88 0.19 12.36 3.45
C ALA A 88 -1.13 13.12 3.69
N VAL A 89 -2.24 12.39 3.65
CA VAL A 89 -3.59 12.93 3.88
C VAL A 89 -3.93 12.96 5.38
N CYS A 90 -3.58 11.89 6.11
CA CYS A 90 -3.78 11.73 7.53
C CYS A 90 -2.95 12.77 8.29
N PRO A 91 -3.55 13.69 9.05
CA PRO A 91 -2.79 14.77 9.70
C PRO A 91 -1.78 14.29 10.75
N ALA A 92 -1.93 13.06 11.26
CA ALA A 92 -1.04 12.49 12.27
C ALA A 92 0.42 12.35 11.80
N HIS A 93 0.66 12.32 10.48
CA HIS A 93 2.01 12.29 9.93
C HIS A 93 2.89 13.45 10.42
N GLN A 94 2.30 14.61 10.71
CA GLN A 94 3.05 15.82 11.11
C GLN A 94 3.71 15.71 12.49
N THR A 95 3.22 14.81 13.34
CA THR A 95 3.70 14.64 14.72
C THR A 95 4.33 13.28 14.97
N ALA A 96 4.34 12.40 13.98
CA ALA A 96 4.91 11.06 14.09
C ALA A 96 6.40 11.13 14.37
N LYS A 97 6.88 10.32 15.32
CA LYS A 97 8.31 10.26 15.69
C LYS A 97 9.00 9.06 15.08
N ARG A 98 8.28 7.96 14.87
CA ARG A 98 8.79 6.78 14.19
C ARG A 98 7.89 6.39 13.02
N VAL A 99 8.44 6.42 11.81
CA VAL A 99 7.69 6.28 10.56
C VAL A 99 8.22 5.14 9.71
N LEU A 100 7.32 4.31 9.18
CA LEU A 100 7.64 3.26 8.22
C LEU A 100 7.07 3.62 6.85
N ASP A 101 7.91 3.60 5.80
CA ASP A 101 7.52 3.66 4.39
C ASP A 101 7.63 2.25 3.78
N MET A 102 6.49 1.59 3.61
CA MET A 102 6.40 0.22 3.10
C MET A 102 6.44 0.22 1.56
N GLY A 103 7.43 -0.47 0.99
CA GLY A 103 7.66 -0.44 -0.47
C GLY A 103 8.20 0.92 -0.89
N THR A 104 9.27 1.37 -0.24
CA THR A 104 9.80 2.72 -0.40
C THR A 104 10.29 3.01 -1.82
N GLY A 105 10.51 1.98 -2.64
CA GLY A 105 10.98 2.11 -4.02
C GLY A 105 12.29 2.89 -4.07
N THR A 106 12.34 3.98 -4.83
CA THR A 106 13.52 4.85 -4.90
C THR A 106 13.82 5.61 -3.60
N GLY A 107 12.98 5.52 -2.58
CA GLY A 107 13.09 6.28 -1.33
C GLY A 107 12.61 7.73 -1.46
N VAL A 108 12.11 8.16 -2.63
CA VAL A 108 11.79 9.57 -2.90
C VAL A 108 10.79 10.17 -1.90
N TRP A 109 9.81 9.38 -1.44
CA TRP A 109 8.88 9.83 -0.41
C TRP A 109 9.52 9.87 0.97
N ALA A 110 10.18 8.78 1.38
CA ALA A 110 10.83 8.70 2.69
C ALA A 110 11.88 9.80 2.89
N ILE A 111 12.67 10.10 1.84
CA ILE A 111 13.65 11.18 1.85
C ILE A 111 12.97 12.55 1.96
N ALA A 112 11.88 12.78 1.23
CA ALA A 112 11.12 14.03 1.34
C ALA A 112 10.52 14.19 2.75
N PHE A 113 10.00 13.11 3.32
CA PHE A 113 9.45 13.07 4.67
C PHE A 113 10.51 13.34 5.73
N ALA A 114 11.64 12.63 5.67
CA ALA A 114 12.77 12.83 6.59
C ALA A 114 13.34 14.25 6.48
N ASN A 115 13.27 14.87 5.30
CA ASN A 115 13.67 16.26 5.12
C ASN A 115 12.72 17.28 5.74
N GLU A 116 11.41 17.06 5.64
CA GLU A 116 10.40 17.94 6.24
C GLU A 116 10.37 17.79 7.78
N PHE A 117 10.44 16.56 8.29
CA PHE A 117 10.28 16.23 9.70
C PHE A 117 11.60 15.74 10.32
N LYS A 118 12.50 16.68 10.63
CA LYS A 118 13.85 16.39 11.14
C LYS A 118 13.91 15.63 12.47
N ASP A 119 12.85 15.70 13.26
CA ASP A 119 12.74 14.99 14.54
C ASP A 119 12.13 13.58 14.42
N ALA A 120 11.74 13.16 13.21
CA ALA A 120 11.21 11.84 12.96
C ALA A 120 12.31 10.89 12.51
N GLU A 121 12.32 9.68 13.06
CA GLU A 121 13.04 8.55 12.48
C GLU A 121 12.17 7.92 11.38
N VAL A 122 12.74 7.84 10.17
CA VAL A 122 12.06 7.29 8.99
C VAL A 122 12.78 6.02 8.55
N ILE A 123 12.03 4.94 8.41
CA ILE A 123 12.53 3.67 7.87
C ILE A 123 11.81 3.40 6.56
N GLY A 124 12.55 3.21 5.48
CA GLY A 124 12.04 2.75 4.20
C GLY A 124 12.40 1.30 3.98
N VAL A 125 11.43 0.49 3.57
CA VAL A 125 11.65 -0.94 3.31
C VAL A 125 11.29 -1.26 1.87
N ASP A 126 12.18 -1.94 1.16
CA ASP A 126 11.92 -2.45 -0.19
C ASP A 126 12.68 -3.76 -0.45
N LEU A 127 12.23 -4.53 -1.44
CA LEU A 127 12.94 -5.73 -1.90
C LEU A 127 14.20 -5.36 -2.71
N SER A 128 14.19 -4.19 -3.35
CA SER A 128 15.27 -3.73 -4.23
C SER A 128 16.07 -2.61 -3.59
N PRO A 129 17.41 -2.70 -3.57
CA PRO A 129 18.26 -1.60 -3.12
C PRO A 129 18.49 -0.58 -4.26
N ILE A 130 17.46 0.20 -4.58
CA ILE A 130 17.43 1.19 -5.69
C ILE A 130 17.39 2.64 -5.20
N GLN A 131 17.72 2.87 -3.94
CA GLN A 131 17.72 4.17 -3.28
C GLN A 131 19.03 4.91 -3.59
N PRO A 132 19.03 6.25 -3.56
CA PRO A 132 20.25 7.03 -3.78
C PRO A 132 21.31 6.70 -2.73
N SER A 133 22.59 6.87 -3.11
CA SER A 133 23.74 6.71 -2.19
C SER A 133 23.74 7.70 -1.03
N TRP A 134 23.04 8.83 -1.19
CA TRP A 134 22.86 9.83 -0.16
C TRP A 134 21.48 9.74 0.48
N ALA A 135 21.43 9.83 1.81
CA ALA A 135 20.22 9.85 2.61
C ALA A 135 20.30 10.91 3.73
N PRO A 136 19.18 11.53 4.14
CA PRO A 136 19.12 12.31 5.37
C PRO A 136 19.53 11.47 6.59
N PRO A 137 20.16 12.07 7.62
CA PRO A 137 20.67 11.32 8.78
C PRO A 137 19.57 10.65 9.63
N ASN A 138 18.32 11.07 9.46
CA ASN A 138 17.15 10.52 10.13
C ASN A 138 16.35 9.53 9.25
N TYR A 139 16.90 9.13 8.09
CA TYR A 139 16.33 8.12 7.21
C TYR A 139 17.24 6.88 7.17
N LYS A 140 16.63 5.70 7.33
CA LYS A 140 17.30 4.40 7.17
C LYS A 140 16.57 3.58 6.10
N PHE A 141 17.34 2.91 5.26
CA PHE A 141 16.81 1.97 4.28
C PHE A 141 17.12 0.53 4.72
N GLU A 142 16.12 -0.35 4.62
CA GLU A 142 16.26 -1.77 4.92
C GLU A 142 15.77 -2.60 3.74
N ILE A 143 16.56 -3.61 3.37
CA ILE A 143 16.18 -4.60 2.34
C ILE A 143 15.47 -5.75 3.04
N ASP A 144 14.14 -5.83 2.90
CA ASP A 144 13.38 -6.94 3.48
C ASP A 144 12.09 -7.27 2.70
N ASP A 145 11.60 -8.48 2.91
CA ASP A 145 10.33 -8.99 2.39
C ASP A 145 9.25 -8.81 3.46
N LEU A 146 8.43 -7.77 3.32
CA LEU A 146 7.37 -7.40 4.27
C LEU A 146 6.28 -8.48 4.46
N GLU A 147 6.25 -9.54 3.65
CA GLU A 147 5.39 -10.72 3.86
C GLU A 147 5.98 -11.74 4.85
N LYS A 148 7.20 -11.50 5.35
CA LYS A 148 7.81 -12.25 6.45
C LYS A 148 7.51 -11.57 7.80
N PRO A 149 7.68 -12.29 8.94
CA PRO A 149 7.49 -11.68 10.25
C PRO A 149 8.40 -10.47 10.44
N TRP A 150 7.84 -9.37 10.92
CA TRP A 150 8.58 -8.12 11.12
C TRP A 150 9.53 -8.24 12.33
N ALA A 151 10.78 -7.83 12.13
CA ALA A 151 11.84 -8.00 13.14
C ALA A 151 11.94 -6.83 14.14
N TRP A 152 11.26 -5.70 13.88
CA TRP A 152 11.33 -4.53 14.75
C TRP A 152 10.73 -4.82 16.13
N HIS A 153 11.40 -4.33 17.18
CA HIS A 153 10.92 -4.44 18.56
C HIS A 153 10.15 -3.20 19.04
N GLU A 154 10.37 -2.06 18.36
CA GLU A 154 9.71 -0.80 18.66
C GLU A 154 8.61 -0.51 17.62
N PRO A 155 7.36 -0.28 18.07
CA PRO A 155 6.26 0.02 17.16
C PRO A 155 6.40 1.40 16.52
N PHE A 156 5.71 1.59 15.41
CA PHE A 156 5.68 2.84 14.65
C PHE A 156 4.51 3.73 15.06
N ASP A 157 4.69 5.05 14.94
CA ASP A 157 3.61 6.02 15.10
C ASP A 157 2.81 6.20 13.81
N PHE A 158 3.48 6.05 12.68
CA PHE A 158 2.89 6.20 11.35
C PHE A 158 3.46 5.14 10.41
N ILE A 159 2.58 4.32 9.82
CA ILE A 159 2.93 3.39 8.76
C ILE A 159 2.29 3.88 7.47
N PHE A 160 3.12 4.11 6.47
CA PHE A 160 2.76 4.64 5.17
C PHE A 160 3.02 3.60 4.09
N CYS A 161 2.13 3.52 3.10
CA CYS A 161 2.24 2.61 1.98
C CYS A 161 1.59 3.27 0.76
N ARG A 162 2.22 3.23 -0.42
CA ARG A 162 1.64 3.89 -1.59
C ARG A 162 1.98 3.21 -2.89
N THR A 163 0.96 3.03 -3.72
CA THR A 163 1.04 2.36 -5.02
C THR A 163 1.60 0.93 -4.92
N MET A 164 1.09 0.16 -3.95
CA MET A 164 1.53 -1.22 -3.67
C MET A 164 0.56 -2.28 -4.24
N GLU A 165 -0.18 -1.94 -5.30
CA GLU A 165 -1.11 -2.85 -5.96
C GLU A 165 -0.36 -4.03 -6.61
N GLY A 166 -0.74 -5.25 -6.26
CA GLY A 166 -0.04 -6.46 -6.68
C GLY A 166 1.23 -6.76 -5.88
N SER A 167 1.56 -5.98 -4.84
CA SER A 167 2.77 -6.22 -4.03
C SER A 167 2.59 -7.27 -2.95
N PHE A 168 1.36 -7.54 -2.49
CA PHE A 168 1.09 -8.49 -1.39
C PHE A 168 0.15 -9.61 -1.85
N ALA A 169 0.44 -10.85 -1.47
CA ALA A 169 -0.41 -12.00 -1.78
C ALA A 169 -1.62 -12.10 -0.83
N ASP A 170 -1.45 -11.73 0.44
CA ASP A 170 -2.54 -11.67 1.42
C ASP A 170 -2.65 -10.27 2.06
N PRO A 171 -3.51 -9.41 1.50
CA PRO A 171 -3.79 -8.08 2.05
C PRO A 171 -4.29 -8.10 3.51
N LYS A 172 -4.95 -9.18 3.97
CA LYS A 172 -5.46 -9.23 5.35
C LYS A 172 -4.33 -9.45 6.34
N LEU A 173 -3.40 -10.34 6.00
CA LEU A 173 -2.23 -10.61 6.84
C LEU A 173 -1.36 -9.37 6.98
N ILE A 174 -1.09 -8.67 5.87
CA ILE A 174 -0.28 -7.45 5.95
C ILE A 174 -0.99 -6.33 6.74
N ILE A 175 -2.31 -6.19 6.61
CA ILE A 175 -3.09 -5.23 7.42
C ILE A 175 -3.01 -5.57 8.92
N GLN A 176 -3.05 -6.85 9.27
CA GLN A 176 -2.87 -7.29 10.65
C GLN A 176 -1.46 -6.98 11.17
N GLU A 177 -0.43 -7.24 10.36
CA GLU A 177 0.96 -6.95 10.70
C GLU A 177 1.18 -5.44 10.92
N ILE A 178 0.61 -4.60 10.05
CA ILE A 178 0.58 -3.14 10.22
C ILE A 178 -0.09 -2.77 11.54
N HIS A 179 -1.26 -3.33 11.83
CA HIS A 179 -1.97 -3.06 13.08
C HIS A 179 -1.11 -3.40 14.30
N ASP A 180 -0.48 -4.57 14.32
CA ASP A 180 0.24 -5.07 15.48
C ASP A 180 1.52 -4.27 15.76
N ASN A 181 2.15 -3.76 14.71
CA ASN A 181 3.36 -2.94 14.78
C ASN A 181 3.11 -1.43 14.94
N LEU A 182 1.85 -0.97 15.06
CA LEU A 182 1.55 0.42 15.42
C LEU A 182 1.50 0.64 16.93
N THR A 183 1.91 1.83 17.37
CA THR A 183 1.65 2.31 18.74
C THR A 183 0.14 2.44 18.98
N PRO A 184 -0.36 2.28 20.22
CA PRO A 184 -1.73 2.65 20.53
C PRO A 184 -1.98 4.12 20.19
N GLY A 185 -2.94 4.41 19.32
CA GLY A 185 -3.15 5.75 18.77
C GLY A 185 -2.36 6.09 17.52
N GLY A 186 -1.42 5.23 17.09
CA GLY A 186 -0.70 5.33 15.83
C GLY A 186 -1.61 5.14 14.62
N TRP A 187 -1.14 5.59 13.46
CA TRP A 187 -1.93 5.66 12.23
C TRP A 187 -1.30 4.90 11.08
N PHE A 188 -2.16 4.29 10.28
CA PHE A 188 -1.82 3.72 8.99
C PHE A 188 -2.43 4.58 7.88
N GLU A 189 -1.67 4.81 6.79
CA GLU A 189 -2.18 5.39 5.55
C GLU A 189 -1.72 4.56 4.35
N ALA A 190 -2.67 4.22 3.48
CA ALA A 190 -2.39 3.61 2.19
C ALA A 190 -3.09 4.33 1.03
N GLY A 191 -2.31 4.67 -0.01
CA GLY A 191 -2.79 5.33 -1.22
C GLY A 191 -2.62 4.45 -2.46
N GLY A 192 -3.62 4.43 -3.34
CA GLY A 192 -3.55 3.61 -4.55
C GLY A 192 -4.60 3.93 -5.61
N PHE A 193 -4.35 3.49 -6.84
CA PHE A 193 -5.30 3.57 -7.94
C PHE A 193 -6.29 2.41 -7.89
N VAL A 194 -7.46 2.60 -8.51
CA VAL A 194 -8.57 1.64 -8.48
C VAL A 194 -8.83 1.16 -9.91
N LEU A 195 -8.89 -0.16 -10.06
CA LEU A 195 -9.38 -0.80 -11.27
C LEU A 195 -10.88 -1.14 -11.15
N PRO A 196 -11.63 -1.16 -12.27
CA PRO A 196 -11.22 -0.75 -13.61
C PRO A 196 -11.11 0.78 -13.74
N MET A 197 -10.48 1.24 -14.83
CA MET A 197 -10.46 2.68 -15.15
C MET A 197 -11.87 3.25 -15.34
N GLY A 198 -12.03 4.53 -15.02
CA GLY A 198 -13.26 5.29 -15.24
C GLY A 198 -13.33 5.92 -16.63
N CYS A 199 -14.56 6.04 -17.13
CA CYS A 199 -14.91 6.78 -18.34
C CYS A 199 -16.42 7.07 -18.29
N ASP A 200 -16.80 8.26 -17.84
CA ASP A 200 -18.20 8.58 -17.53
C ASP A 200 -19.08 8.80 -18.78
N ASP A 201 -18.47 9.14 -19.92
CA ASP A 201 -19.17 9.51 -21.14
C ASP A 201 -19.10 8.45 -22.25
N GLY A 202 -18.47 7.30 -21.97
CA GLY A 202 -18.30 6.21 -22.93
C GLY A 202 -17.38 6.56 -24.11
N SER A 203 -16.56 7.61 -24.01
CA SER A 203 -15.62 8.01 -25.06
C SER A 203 -14.51 6.97 -25.33
N VAL A 204 -14.27 6.06 -24.39
CA VAL A 204 -13.34 4.94 -24.52
C VAL A 204 -14.12 3.68 -24.93
N PRO A 205 -13.95 3.17 -26.16
CA PRO A 205 -14.63 1.95 -26.61
C PRO A 205 -14.23 0.72 -25.78
N GLU A 206 -15.14 -0.25 -25.64
CA GLU A 206 -14.87 -1.52 -24.96
C GLU A 206 -13.69 -2.27 -25.59
N GLU A 207 -13.58 -2.22 -26.92
CA GLU A 207 -12.50 -2.86 -27.70
C GLU A 207 -11.19 -2.06 -27.73
N SER A 208 -11.09 -0.94 -27.01
CA SER A 208 -9.86 -0.15 -26.95
C SER A 208 -8.72 -0.96 -26.33
N ALA A 209 -7.51 -0.74 -26.83
CA ALA A 209 -6.31 -1.37 -26.28
C ALA A 209 -6.11 -0.95 -24.82
N LEU A 210 -6.44 0.31 -24.48
CA LEU A 210 -6.41 0.79 -23.11
C LEU A 210 -7.33 0.00 -22.18
N ARG A 211 -8.59 -0.28 -22.59
CA ARG A 211 -9.52 -1.08 -21.77
C ARG A 211 -9.06 -2.52 -21.66
N ARG A 212 -8.69 -3.12 -22.79
CA ARG A 212 -8.15 -4.47 -22.84
C ARG A 212 -6.94 -4.64 -21.93
N TRP A 213 -6.03 -3.65 -21.92
CA TRP A 213 -4.85 -3.69 -21.06
C TRP A 213 -5.23 -3.75 -19.58
N HIS A 214 -6.09 -2.85 -19.09
CA HIS A 214 -6.55 -2.90 -17.69
C HIS A 214 -7.20 -4.23 -17.31
N ASP A 215 -8.05 -4.77 -18.19
CA ASP A 215 -8.73 -6.04 -17.95
C ASP A 215 -7.72 -7.20 -17.89
N LEU A 216 -6.68 -7.18 -18.73
CA LEU A 216 -5.58 -8.16 -18.70
C LEU A 216 -4.73 -8.03 -17.43
N MET A 217 -4.39 -6.81 -17.02
CA MET A 217 -3.61 -6.58 -15.79
C MET A 217 -4.34 -7.13 -14.56
N ALA A 218 -5.64 -6.82 -14.43
CA ALA A 218 -6.45 -7.34 -13.34
C ALA A 218 -6.52 -8.87 -13.36
N GLN A 219 -6.76 -9.47 -14.54
CA GLN A 219 -6.79 -10.93 -14.70
C GLN A 219 -5.46 -11.59 -14.35
N ALA A 220 -4.33 -11.03 -14.78
CA ALA A 220 -3.01 -11.55 -14.47
C ALA A 220 -2.70 -11.48 -12.98
N GLY A 221 -3.06 -10.36 -12.32
CA GLY A 221 -2.92 -10.20 -10.86
C GLY A 221 -3.72 -11.25 -10.07
N GLU A 222 -4.96 -11.51 -10.46
CA GLU A 222 -5.77 -12.58 -9.86
C GLU A 222 -5.15 -13.97 -10.09
N GLN A 223 -4.65 -14.26 -11.29
CA GLN A 223 -4.06 -15.56 -11.62
C GLN A 223 -2.76 -15.84 -10.87
N CYS A 224 -1.95 -14.82 -10.59
CA CYS A 224 -0.72 -14.98 -9.82
C CYS A 224 -0.92 -14.87 -8.29
N GLY A 225 -2.17 -14.69 -7.84
CA GLY A 225 -2.50 -14.56 -6.42
C GLY A 225 -2.03 -13.25 -5.79
N ARG A 226 -1.78 -12.22 -6.60
CA ARG A 226 -1.39 -10.87 -6.17
C ARG A 226 -2.27 -9.84 -6.83
N SER A 227 -3.46 -9.68 -6.26
CA SER A 227 -4.50 -8.81 -6.82
C SER A 227 -4.05 -7.35 -6.94
N ILE A 228 -4.32 -6.74 -8.09
CA ILE A 228 -4.04 -5.32 -8.37
C ILE A 228 -5.26 -4.50 -7.95
N GLU A 229 -5.57 -4.55 -6.66
CA GLU A 229 -6.74 -3.88 -6.07
C GLU A 229 -6.30 -2.78 -5.10
N SER A 230 -7.06 -1.68 -5.13
CA SER A 230 -6.81 -0.51 -4.28
C SER A 230 -6.94 -0.85 -2.78
N PRO A 231 -6.18 -0.16 -1.89
CA PRO A 231 -6.38 -0.23 -0.44
C PRO A 231 -7.85 -0.08 0.00
N SER A 232 -8.61 0.75 -0.72
CA SER A 232 -10.05 0.98 -0.49
C SER A 232 -10.97 -0.24 -0.67
N LYS A 233 -10.46 -1.34 -1.21
CA LYS A 233 -11.19 -2.62 -1.31
C LYS A 233 -11.06 -3.45 -0.04
N TYR A 234 -10.11 -3.12 0.83
CA TYR A 234 -9.79 -3.86 2.04
C TYR A 234 -10.32 -3.19 3.32
N ILE A 235 -11.27 -2.25 3.23
CA ILE A 235 -11.88 -1.58 4.40
C ILE A 235 -12.37 -2.60 5.43
N LYS A 236 -12.99 -3.69 4.97
CA LYS A 236 -13.46 -4.73 5.89
C LYS A 236 -12.33 -5.42 6.65
N ALA A 237 -11.19 -5.67 5.99
CA ALA A 237 -10.01 -6.23 6.64
C ALA A 237 -9.39 -5.24 7.64
N ILE A 238 -9.40 -3.93 7.33
CA ILE A 238 -8.98 -2.86 8.24
C ILE A 238 -9.86 -2.83 9.49
N GLU A 239 -11.19 -2.90 9.32
CA GLU A 239 -12.13 -3.01 10.45
C GLU A 239 -11.88 -4.28 11.28
N ASP A 240 -11.75 -5.43 10.62
CA ASP A 240 -11.61 -6.73 11.29
C ASP A 240 -10.29 -6.86 12.05
N ALA A 241 -9.22 -6.17 11.61
CA ALA A 241 -7.95 -6.06 12.33
C ALA A 241 -8.04 -5.18 13.60
N GLY A 242 -9.13 -4.42 13.77
CA GLY A 242 -9.39 -3.62 14.97
C GLY A 242 -9.09 -2.13 14.85
N PHE A 243 -8.81 -1.64 13.64
CA PHE A 243 -8.66 -0.20 13.42
C PHE A 243 -9.96 0.58 13.66
N VAL A 244 -9.81 1.84 14.08
CA VAL A 244 -10.88 2.82 14.28
C VAL A 244 -10.61 4.07 13.46
N ASP A 245 -11.58 4.99 13.43
CA ASP A 245 -11.47 6.28 12.71
C ASP A 245 -11.05 6.12 11.24
N ILE A 246 -11.63 5.12 10.56
CA ILE A 246 -11.30 4.79 9.17
C ILE A 246 -11.88 5.85 8.23
N VAL A 247 -11.02 6.46 7.42
CA VAL A 247 -11.38 7.46 6.42
C VAL A 247 -10.93 7.01 5.05
N THR A 248 -11.74 7.30 4.02
CA THR A 248 -11.36 7.11 2.62
C THR A 248 -11.56 8.41 1.86
N GLU A 249 -10.44 9.02 1.45
CA GLU A 249 -10.42 10.19 0.56
C GLU A 249 -10.32 9.74 -0.90
N LYS A 250 -10.97 10.48 -1.79
CA LYS A 250 -11.08 10.12 -3.21
C LYS A 250 -10.54 11.23 -4.11
N PHE A 251 -9.72 10.81 -5.05
CA PHE A 251 -9.06 11.64 -6.04
C PHE A 251 -9.22 11.00 -7.44
N ILE A 252 -8.84 11.76 -8.47
CA ILE A 252 -8.93 11.33 -9.86
C ILE A 252 -7.62 11.66 -10.57
N TRP A 253 -7.08 10.68 -11.30
CA TRP A 253 -5.95 10.83 -12.19
C TRP A 253 -6.39 10.66 -13.65
N PRO A 254 -6.57 11.75 -14.40
CA PRO A 254 -6.79 11.68 -15.83
C PRO A 254 -5.63 10.93 -16.51
N LEU A 255 -5.93 10.04 -17.44
CA LEU A 255 -4.87 9.27 -18.14
C LEU A 255 -4.28 10.05 -19.32
N ASN A 256 -4.87 11.20 -19.68
CA ASN A 256 -4.33 12.14 -20.65
C ASN A 256 -4.80 13.58 -20.36
N THR A 257 -4.49 14.51 -21.26
CA THR A 257 -4.71 15.95 -21.09
C THR A 257 -6.13 16.44 -21.46
N TRP A 258 -7.11 15.54 -21.56
CA TRP A 258 -8.51 15.86 -21.85
C TRP A 258 -9.20 16.87 -20.89
N PRO A 259 -8.90 16.92 -19.57
CA PRO A 259 -9.60 17.83 -18.68
C PRO A 259 -9.39 19.30 -19.05
N LYS A 260 -10.41 20.14 -18.85
CA LYS A 260 -10.28 21.59 -19.05
C LYS A 260 -9.62 22.29 -17.87
N ASP A 261 -9.83 21.78 -16.66
CA ASP A 261 -9.23 22.30 -15.45
C ASP A 261 -7.69 22.20 -15.53
N LYS A 262 -7.00 23.27 -15.10
CA LYS A 262 -5.54 23.36 -15.24
C LYS A 262 -4.81 22.33 -14.41
N ARG A 263 -5.28 22.06 -13.18
CA ARG A 263 -4.63 21.10 -12.28
C ARG A 263 -4.81 19.68 -12.80
N PHE A 264 -6.03 19.29 -13.16
CA PHE A 264 -6.28 17.97 -13.73
C PHE A 264 -5.59 17.76 -15.08
N LYS A 265 -5.48 18.81 -15.90
CA LYS A 265 -4.70 18.74 -17.14
C LYS A 265 -3.21 18.52 -16.88
N GLU A 266 -2.64 19.17 -15.88
CA GLU A 266 -1.23 18.97 -15.49
C GLU A 266 -1.01 17.54 -14.96
N ILE A 267 -1.88 17.05 -14.07
CA ILE A 267 -1.86 15.65 -13.63
C ILE A 267 -1.92 14.71 -14.85
N GLY A 268 -2.85 14.95 -15.78
CA GLY A 268 -2.99 14.16 -17.00
C GLY A 268 -1.76 14.17 -17.89
N ARG A 269 -1.01 15.28 -17.93
CA ARG A 269 0.25 15.39 -18.67
C ARG A 269 1.33 14.49 -18.07
N TRP A 270 1.49 14.53 -16.75
CA TRP A 270 2.44 13.67 -16.04
C TRP A 270 2.02 12.20 -16.09
N MET A 271 0.72 11.91 -16.04
CA MET A 271 0.20 10.55 -16.20
C MET A 271 0.52 9.94 -17.55
N VAL A 272 0.47 10.70 -18.65
CA VAL A 272 0.89 10.21 -19.97
C VAL A 272 2.35 9.82 -19.97
N LEU A 273 3.23 10.66 -19.40
CA LEU A 273 4.65 10.33 -19.30
C LEU A 273 4.91 9.10 -18.42
N ASN A 274 4.29 9.06 -17.25
CA ASN A 274 4.39 7.93 -16.32
C ASN A 274 3.93 6.61 -16.96
N LEU A 275 2.82 6.62 -17.71
CA LEU A 275 2.34 5.43 -18.42
C LEU A 275 3.20 5.11 -19.65
N ASP A 276 3.63 6.09 -20.44
CA ASP A 276 4.44 5.84 -21.63
C ASP A 276 5.78 5.15 -21.29
N MET A 277 6.43 5.62 -20.22
CA MET A 277 7.64 5.01 -19.66
C MET A 277 7.37 3.67 -18.97
N GLY A 278 6.23 3.55 -18.29
CA GLY A 278 5.92 2.42 -17.43
C GLY A 278 5.14 1.27 -18.05
N ILE A 279 4.48 1.46 -19.19
CA ILE A 279 3.52 0.48 -19.70
C ILE A 279 4.17 -0.87 -19.95
N GLU A 280 5.41 -0.88 -20.45
CA GLU A 280 6.17 -2.12 -20.64
C GLU A 280 6.57 -2.76 -19.31
N ALA A 281 7.08 -1.96 -18.37
CA ALA A 281 7.48 -2.40 -17.04
C ALA A 281 6.32 -3.05 -16.26
N LEU A 282 5.15 -2.42 -16.31
CA LEU A 282 3.94 -2.90 -15.65
C LEU A 282 3.43 -4.20 -16.30
N THR A 283 3.61 -4.37 -17.61
CA THR A 283 2.92 -5.41 -18.38
C THR A 283 3.76 -6.66 -18.60
N LEU A 284 5.08 -6.53 -18.80
CA LEU A 284 5.95 -7.63 -19.22
C LEU A 284 5.88 -8.81 -18.25
N GLY A 285 6.23 -8.63 -16.97
CA GLY A 285 6.25 -9.71 -16.00
C GLY A 285 4.91 -10.42 -15.88
N LEU A 286 3.82 -9.65 -15.78
CA LEU A 286 2.47 -10.21 -15.65
C LEU A 286 2.03 -11.00 -16.88
N LEU A 287 2.17 -10.46 -18.09
CA LEU A 287 1.66 -11.14 -19.28
C LEU A 287 2.57 -12.26 -19.78
N THR A 288 3.91 -12.15 -19.64
CA THR A 288 4.81 -13.22 -20.07
C THR A 288 4.85 -14.37 -19.07
N ARG A 289 4.99 -14.09 -17.77
CA ARG A 289 5.16 -15.13 -16.75
C ARG A 289 3.82 -15.79 -16.38
N VAL A 290 2.74 -15.01 -16.29
CA VAL A 290 1.44 -15.51 -15.81
C VAL A 290 0.54 -15.95 -16.96
N MET A 291 0.44 -15.12 -18.01
CA MET A 291 -0.50 -15.37 -19.11
C MET A 291 0.13 -16.08 -20.32
N GLY A 292 1.45 -16.32 -20.31
CA GLY A 292 2.16 -17.07 -21.34
C GLY A 292 2.28 -16.35 -22.69
N TRP A 293 2.15 -15.02 -22.71
CA TRP A 293 2.33 -14.21 -23.92
C TRP A 293 3.81 -14.15 -24.31
N THR A 294 4.09 -13.99 -25.61
CA THR A 294 5.45 -13.65 -26.03
C THR A 294 5.76 -12.19 -25.76
N ARG A 295 7.05 -11.85 -25.66
CA ARG A 295 7.50 -10.46 -25.49
C ARG A 295 6.96 -9.57 -26.62
N GLU A 296 6.95 -10.04 -27.85
CA GLU A 296 6.47 -9.30 -29.02
C GLU A 296 4.97 -9.00 -28.93
N GLU A 297 4.17 -9.93 -28.44
CA GLU A 297 2.73 -9.72 -28.24
C GLU A 297 2.48 -8.64 -27.17
N VAL A 298 3.26 -8.66 -26.09
CA VAL A 298 3.19 -7.64 -25.03
C VAL A 298 3.59 -6.26 -25.56
N LEU A 299 4.72 -6.15 -26.25
CA LEU A 299 5.18 -4.86 -26.81
C LEU A 299 4.16 -4.30 -27.81
N LYS A 300 3.56 -5.17 -28.62
CA LYS A 300 2.47 -4.76 -29.52
C LYS A 300 1.27 -4.19 -28.75
N LEU A 301 0.86 -4.81 -27.65
CA LEU A 301 -0.21 -4.29 -26.80
C LEU A 301 0.19 -2.92 -26.21
N CYS A 302 1.40 -2.78 -25.68
CA CYS A 302 1.92 -1.51 -25.16
C CYS A 302 1.85 -0.38 -26.19
N ASP A 303 2.25 -0.65 -27.43
CA ASP A 303 2.16 0.33 -28.53
C ASP A 303 0.72 0.72 -28.86
N ASP A 304 -0.20 -0.24 -28.84
CA ASP A 304 -1.61 0.02 -29.08
C ASP A 304 -2.23 0.83 -27.92
N VAL A 305 -1.81 0.59 -26.67
CA VAL A 305 -2.20 1.39 -25.49
C VAL A 305 -1.67 2.83 -25.60
N ARG A 306 -0.41 3.04 -25.99
CA ARG A 306 0.17 4.38 -26.20
C ARG A 306 -0.63 5.19 -27.23
N LYS A 307 -1.07 4.54 -28.32
CA LYS A 307 -1.94 5.18 -29.33
C LYS A 307 -3.29 5.59 -28.74
N ASP A 308 -3.84 4.82 -27.81
CA ASP A 308 -5.07 5.18 -27.11
C ASP A 308 -4.85 6.33 -26.10
N LEU A 309 -3.76 6.34 -25.36
CA LEU A 309 -3.40 7.43 -24.43
C LEU A 309 -3.25 8.78 -25.15
N ALA A 310 -2.74 8.77 -26.39
CA ALA A 310 -2.60 9.98 -27.21
C ALA A 310 -3.95 10.60 -27.65
N LYS A 311 -5.07 9.87 -27.53
CA LYS A 311 -6.39 10.35 -27.95
C LYS A 311 -7.01 11.21 -26.85
N THR A 312 -6.84 12.53 -26.94
CA THR A 312 -7.42 13.46 -25.94
C THR A 312 -8.94 13.55 -25.94
N TRP A 313 -9.61 12.87 -26.88
CA TRP A 313 -11.06 12.66 -26.83
C TRP A 313 -11.45 11.38 -26.07
N TYR A 314 -10.49 10.57 -25.61
CA TYR A 314 -10.72 9.52 -24.63
C TYR A 314 -10.65 10.13 -23.23
N HIS A 315 -11.79 10.26 -22.58
CA HIS A 315 -11.92 10.82 -21.25
C HIS A 315 -11.70 9.77 -20.15
N ALA A 316 -10.61 9.01 -20.30
CA ALA A 316 -10.20 7.97 -19.35
C ALA A 316 -9.54 8.58 -18.10
N TYR A 317 -9.79 7.98 -16.95
CA TYR A 317 -9.13 8.34 -15.70
C TYR A 317 -9.02 7.13 -14.76
N TRP A 318 -8.09 7.17 -13.82
CA TRP A 318 -8.10 6.32 -12.64
C TRP A 318 -8.76 7.02 -11.48
N ASN A 319 -9.64 6.30 -10.78
CA ASN A 319 -9.97 6.69 -9.41
C ASN A 319 -8.76 6.38 -8.54
N VAL A 320 -8.45 7.27 -7.63
CA VAL A 320 -7.34 7.13 -6.68
C VAL A 320 -7.91 7.31 -5.29
N HIS A 321 -7.70 6.33 -4.42
CA HIS A 321 -8.21 6.38 -3.06
C HIS A 321 -7.04 6.38 -2.09
N VAL A 322 -7.16 7.22 -1.06
CA VAL A 322 -6.29 7.18 0.12
C VAL A 322 -7.14 6.75 1.30
N VAL A 323 -6.74 5.66 1.94
CA VAL A 323 -7.35 5.16 3.16
C VAL A 323 -6.41 5.42 4.31
N TYR A 324 -6.91 5.98 5.41
CA TYR A 324 -6.14 6.03 6.65
C TYR A 324 -7.01 5.63 7.83
N ALA A 325 -6.38 5.03 8.83
CA ALA A 325 -7.05 4.47 9.99
C ALA A 325 -6.13 4.46 11.21
N ARG A 326 -6.72 4.50 12.41
CA ARG A 326 -6.00 4.60 13.68
C ARG A 326 -6.08 3.32 14.47
N LYS A 327 -4.97 2.90 15.09
CA LYS A 327 -5.01 1.88 16.13
C LYS A 327 -5.69 2.44 17.38
N PRO A 328 -6.63 1.72 18.02
CA PRO A 328 -7.28 2.20 19.24
C PRO A 328 -6.27 2.63 20.32
N LEU A 329 -6.66 3.61 21.13
CA LEU A 329 -5.90 3.91 22.34
C LEU A 329 -6.02 2.70 23.28
N LYS A 330 -4.96 2.40 24.04
CA LYS A 330 -5.11 1.52 25.19
C LYS A 330 -6.08 2.21 26.15
N ILE A 331 -7.26 1.63 26.34
CA ILE A 331 -8.11 2.03 27.46
C ILE A 331 -7.32 1.63 28.70
N ALA A 332 -6.93 2.60 29.52
CA ALA A 332 -6.47 2.32 30.86
C ALA A 332 -7.67 1.68 31.58
N ASN A 333 -7.65 0.36 31.76
CA ASN A 333 -8.57 -0.25 32.69
C ASN A 333 -8.20 0.30 34.07
N ASP A 334 -9.15 0.97 34.71
CA ASP A 334 -9.11 1.37 36.12
C ASP A 334 -9.11 0.14 37.05
N GLU A 335 -8.08 -0.71 36.93
CA GLU A 335 -7.78 -1.79 37.86
C GLU A 335 -6.85 -1.30 38.98
N GLU A 336 -7.15 -0.14 39.56
CA GLU A 336 -6.65 0.26 40.89
C GLU A 336 -7.77 0.99 41.66
N SER A 337 -8.89 0.30 41.90
CA SER A 337 -9.90 0.78 42.87
C SER A 337 -10.49 -0.33 43.77
N GLN A 338 -9.80 -1.46 43.90
CA GLN A 338 -10.10 -2.44 44.95
C GLN A 338 -8.82 -2.86 45.66
N GLY A 339 -8.44 -2.09 46.68
CA GLY A 339 -7.23 -2.37 47.45
C GLY A 339 -6.99 -1.56 48.72
N GLU A 340 -7.95 -0.77 49.22
CA GLU A 340 -7.87 -0.22 50.59
C GLU A 340 -8.75 -1.02 51.53
N ALA A 341 -8.28 -2.21 51.91
CA ALA A 341 -8.73 -2.87 53.13
C ALA A 341 -7.89 -2.35 54.30
N SER A 342 -8.54 -1.51 55.12
CA SER A 342 -8.16 -1.07 56.45
C SER A 342 -7.33 -2.10 57.23
N SER A 343 -6.13 -1.68 57.67
CA SER A 343 -5.33 -2.38 58.66
C SER A 343 -5.85 -2.07 60.07
N SER A 344 -6.22 -3.11 60.81
CA SER A 344 -6.37 -3.09 62.27
C SER A 344 -5.54 -4.24 62.86
N PRO A 345 -4.86 -4.05 64.01
CA PRO A 345 -3.84 -4.96 64.52
C PRO A 345 -4.42 -6.19 65.23
N PRO A 346 -3.62 -7.26 65.43
CA PRO A 346 -4.12 -8.58 65.82
C PRO A 346 -4.36 -8.71 67.32
N LEU A 347 -5.36 -9.53 67.69
CA LEU A 347 -5.58 -10.07 69.03
C LEU A 347 -5.56 -11.60 68.95
N GLU A 348 -4.82 -12.19 69.89
CA GLU A 348 -4.47 -13.60 70.00
C GLU A 348 -5.65 -14.56 70.32
N SER A 349 -5.47 -15.80 69.85
CA SER A 349 -5.86 -17.09 70.44
C SER A 349 -7.33 -17.39 70.75
N ALA A 350 -7.89 -18.42 70.10
CA ALA A 350 -8.17 -19.73 70.71
C ALA A 350 -8.94 -20.68 69.76
N GLU A 351 -8.40 -21.90 69.64
CA GLU A 351 -9.05 -23.23 69.53
C GLU A 351 -10.19 -23.50 68.52
N SER A 352 -9.88 -24.43 67.58
CA SER A 352 -10.83 -25.32 66.89
C SER A 352 -11.36 -26.41 67.86
N PRO A 353 -12.52 -27.06 67.63
CA PRO A 353 -12.57 -28.15 66.64
C PRO A 353 -13.93 -28.38 65.90
N GLU A 354 -13.83 -28.57 64.58
CA GLU A 354 -14.26 -29.77 63.80
C GLU A 354 -15.71 -30.37 63.90
N PRO A 355 -16.12 -31.33 63.04
CA PRO A 355 -16.95 -31.08 61.86
C PRO A 355 -18.33 -31.81 61.87
N SER A 356 -19.27 -31.46 60.99
CA SER A 356 -20.30 -32.44 60.59
C SER A 356 -20.98 -32.21 59.23
N LYS A 357 -20.81 -33.23 58.37
CA LYS A 357 -21.83 -33.95 57.58
C LYS A 357 -22.60 -33.25 56.45
N SER A 358 -22.24 -33.62 55.22
CA SER A 358 -23.12 -33.82 54.05
C SER A 358 -24.27 -34.81 54.37
N PRO A 359 -25.41 -34.82 53.64
CA PRO A 359 -25.43 -35.43 52.29
C PRO A 359 -26.51 -34.90 51.31
N GLY A 360 -26.38 -35.24 50.02
CA GLY A 360 -27.56 -35.46 49.16
C GLY A 360 -27.48 -34.95 47.72
N SER A 361 -26.97 -35.78 46.81
CA SER A 361 -27.45 -35.81 45.42
C SER A 361 -28.69 -36.71 45.35
N PRO A 362 -29.63 -36.54 44.39
CA PRO A 362 -29.48 -37.32 43.16
C PRO A 362 -30.10 -36.75 41.86
N LYS A 363 -29.42 -37.10 40.76
CA LYS A 363 -29.92 -37.62 39.46
C LYS A 363 -30.83 -36.78 38.52
N SER A 364 -30.28 -36.59 37.31
CA SER A 364 -30.92 -36.41 36.00
C SER A 364 -31.99 -37.48 35.69
N PRO A 365 -32.87 -37.33 34.67
CA PRO A 365 -32.45 -37.63 33.29
C PRO A 365 -33.20 -36.91 32.12
N GLU A 366 -32.51 -36.93 30.98
CA GLU A 366 -32.96 -37.21 29.59
C GLU A 366 -34.00 -36.35 28.83
N SER A 367 -33.54 -35.96 27.63
CA SER A 367 -34.20 -35.51 26.39
C SER A 367 -35.22 -36.53 25.84
N PRO A 368 -36.10 -36.20 24.85
CA PRO A 368 -35.66 -36.33 23.44
C PRO A 368 -36.38 -35.48 22.35
N LYS A 369 -35.62 -35.24 21.26
CA LYS A 369 -35.93 -35.30 19.80
C LYS A 369 -37.36 -35.04 19.27
N SER A 370 -37.49 -34.24 18.20
CA SER A 370 -37.48 -34.72 16.79
C SER A 370 -38.22 -33.80 15.77
N SER A 371 -37.70 -33.83 14.53
CA SER A 371 -38.38 -33.65 13.21
C SER A 371 -38.93 -32.25 12.84
N GLY A 372 -38.93 -31.77 11.60
CA GLY A 372 -38.53 -32.29 10.29
C GLY A 372 -39.20 -31.48 9.16
N SER A 373 -38.69 -31.60 7.93
CA SER A 373 -39.36 -31.39 6.63
C SER A 373 -39.49 -29.98 5.98
N SER A 374 -38.70 -29.82 4.90
CA SER A 374 -39.03 -29.48 3.50
C SER A 374 -40.06 -28.39 3.13
N HIS A 375 -39.66 -27.47 2.21
CA HIS A 375 -40.36 -27.20 0.94
C HIS A 375 -39.56 -26.26 0.01
N SER A 376 -39.57 -26.57 -1.29
CA SER A 376 -39.01 -25.82 -2.42
C SER A 376 -40.09 -24.93 -3.10
N PRO A 377 -39.74 -24.04 -4.08
CA PRO A 377 -40.33 -22.70 -4.24
C PRO A 377 -41.30 -22.55 -5.44
N PRO A 378 -41.79 -21.32 -5.73
CA PRO A 378 -42.19 -20.98 -7.09
C PRO A 378 -41.63 -19.65 -7.67
N ARG A 379 -41.08 -19.80 -8.88
CA ARG A 379 -41.23 -19.03 -10.14
C ARG A 379 -41.40 -17.49 -10.17
N LYS A 380 -40.45 -16.87 -10.90
CA LYS A 380 -40.52 -15.88 -12.00
C LYS A 380 -41.78 -15.00 -12.16
N ARG A 381 -41.54 -13.68 -12.25
CA ARG A 381 -42.31 -12.74 -13.09
C ARG A 381 -41.39 -11.73 -13.78
N GLN A 382 -41.40 -11.75 -15.11
CA GLN A 382 -40.97 -10.66 -15.99
C GLN A 382 -42.05 -9.56 -16.03
N LYS A 383 -41.64 -8.30 -15.86
CA LYS A 383 -42.18 -7.05 -16.45
C LYS A 383 -41.03 -6.04 -16.28
N GLY A 384 -40.67 -5.14 -17.17
CA GLY A 384 -41.29 -4.59 -18.35
C GLY A 384 -40.64 -3.20 -18.50
N ARG A 385 -40.04 -2.97 -19.66
CA ARG A 385 -39.44 -1.72 -20.15
C ARG A 385 -40.24 -0.47 -19.75
N GLN A 386 -39.57 0.59 -19.29
CA GLN A 386 -40.02 1.95 -19.56
C GLN A 386 -38.82 2.90 -19.70
N VAL A 387 -38.76 3.48 -20.89
CA VAL A 387 -37.88 4.56 -21.34
C VAL A 387 -38.55 5.87 -20.94
N SER A 388 -37.79 6.85 -20.44
CA SER A 388 -38.15 8.26 -20.57
C SER A 388 -36.89 9.11 -20.72
N PRO A 389 -36.84 10.03 -21.70
CA PRO A 389 -35.75 10.98 -21.89
C PRO A 389 -36.02 12.30 -21.14
N TYR A 390 -35.06 13.22 -21.20
CA TYR A 390 -35.12 14.70 -21.12
C TYR A 390 -34.10 15.30 -20.14
N PRO A 391 -33.66 16.55 -20.34
CA PRO A 391 -33.51 17.33 -21.58
C PRO A 391 -32.03 17.56 -21.97
#